data_AF-A0A358F880-F1
#
_entry.id   AF-A0A358F880-F1
#
_cell.length_a   1.000
_cell.length_b   1.000
_cell.length_c   1.000
_cell.angle_alpha   90.00
_cell.angle_beta   90.00
_cell.angle_gamma   90.00
#
_symmetry.space_group_name_H-M   'P 1'
#
loop_
_entity.id
_entity.type
_entity.pdbx_description
1 polymer ?
#
loop_
_entity_poly.entity_id
_entity_poly.type
_entity_poly.pdbx_seq_one_letter_code
_entity_poly.pdbx_strand_id
1 'polypeptide(L)'
;METNIKKEIVYPYLPEGRTILYVPKDNKFMQEAKEVARKESTDKRSSTGAVIVRGRDSVVVSKDANKAPLTSEGLINLHKKYCIRRILGIPSGKKYWLCPGCAAGDHHAEYRASKKLIKQGFDKSDQFDLYLWGHWWACKDCWGKMIEVPIRNVYVMEGSEVLFNEKDPNNITKHKFD
;
A
#
# COMPACT_ATOMS: atom_id res chain seq x y z
N MET A 1 27.21 25.75 -0.72
CA MET A 1 26.10 25.22 -1.53
C MET A 1 26.21 23.71 -1.48
N GLU A 2 25.52 23.08 -0.52
CA GLU A 2 25.49 21.62 -0.43
C GLU A 2 24.64 21.12 -1.60
N THR A 3 25.30 20.46 -2.55
CA THR A 3 24.64 19.71 -3.61
C THR A 3 23.80 18.64 -2.95
N ASN A 4 22.49 18.84 -2.92
CA ASN A 4 21.52 17.89 -2.40
C ASN A 4 21.47 16.70 -3.36
N ILE A 5 22.38 15.74 -3.15
CA ILE A 5 22.42 14.48 -3.91
C ILE A 5 21.13 13.75 -3.54
N LYS A 6 20.11 13.85 -4.40
CA LYS A 6 18.90 13.03 -4.29
C LYS A 6 19.34 11.58 -4.32
N LYS A 7 19.27 10.92 -3.17
CA LYS A 7 19.54 9.49 -3.03
C LYS A 7 18.57 8.75 -3.95
N GLU A 8 19.11 7.95 -4.86
CA GLU A 8 18.30 7.14 -5.77
C GLU A 8 17.53 6.08 -4.97
N ILE A 9 16.21 6.07 -5.12
CA ILE A 9 15.32 5.18 -4.37
C ILE A 9 15.17 3.88 -5.16
N VAL A 10 15.66 2.78 -4.60
CA VAL A 10 15.54 1.45 -5.19
C VAL A 10 14.28 0.76 -4.66
N TYR A 11 13.26 0.64 -5.52
CA TYR A 11 12.04 -0.06 -5.17
C TYR A 11 12.20 -1.58 -5.29
N PRO A 12 11.62 -2.38 -4.38
CA PRO A 12 11.68 -3.84 -4.50
C PRO A 12 11.00 -4.38 -5.76
N TYR A 13 10.02 -3.65 -6.30
CA TYR A 13 9.39 -3.93 -7.58
C TYR A 13 8.77 -2.65 -8.16
N LEU A 14 9.01 -2.40 -9.44
CA LEU A 14 8.39 -1.33 -10.22
C LEU A 14 8.20 -1.86 -11.66
N PRO A 15 6.97 -1.88 -12.21
CA PRO A 15 6.78 -2.27 -13.60
C PRO A 15 7.49 -1.33 -14.57
N GLU A 16 7.91 -1.85 -15.73
CA GLU A 16 8.54 -1.04 -16.78
C GLU A 16 7.61 0.12 -17.21
N GLY A 17 8.21 1.30 -17.41
CA GLY A 17 7.48 2.51 -17.78
C GLY A 17 6.58 3.11 -16.68
N ARG A 18 6.62 2.57 -15.46
CA ARG A 18 5.91 3.13 -14.30
C ARG A 18 6.86 3.91 -13.40
N THR A 19 6.28 4.87 -12.69
CA THR A 19 6.96 5.70 -11.70
C THR A 19 6.09 5.83 -10.46
N ILE A 20 6.73 6.13 -9.34
CA ILE A 20 6.07 6.51 -8.10
C ILE A 20 6.36 7.98 -7.88
N LEU A 21 5.28 8.73 -7.66
CA LEU A 21 5.32 10.16 -7.43
C LEU A 21 5.15 10.43 -5.93
N TYR A 22 5.61 11.60 -5.49
CA TYR A 22 5.59 11.98 -4.09
C TYR A 22 4.74 13.24 -3.91
N VAL A 23 3.96 13.27 -2.84
CA VAL A 23 3.17 14.45 -2.44
C VAL A 23 3.40 14.78 -0.97
N PRO A 24 3.29 16.05 -0.57
CA PRO A 24 3.44 16.43 0.82
C PRO A 24 2.33 15.81 1.68
N LYS A 25 2.61 15.65 2.98
CA LYS A 25 1.70 15.03 3.95
C LYS A 25 0.33 15.71 3.98
N ASP A 26 0.26 17.02 3.77
CA ASP A 26 -0.96 17.84 3.79
C ASP A 26 -1.80 17.78 2.50
N ASN A 27 -1.35 17.08 1.46
CA ASN A 27 -2.14 16.86 0.26
C ASN A 27 -3.50 16.24 0.61
N LYS A 28 -4.59 16.85 0.13
CA LYS A 28 -5.97 16.46 0.50
C LYS A 28 -6.28 14.98 0.28
N PHE A 29 -5.75 14.36 -0.79
CA PHE A 29 -6.00 12.95 -1.08
C PHE A 29 -5.09 12.03 -0.28
N MET A 30 -3.89 12.48 0.07
CA MET A 30 -3.01 11.77 1.00
C MET A 30 -3.58 11.78 2.43
N GLN A 31 -4.19 12.89 2.86
CA GLN A 31 -4.95 12.98 4.11
C GLN A 31 -6.17 12.05 4.11
N GLU A 32 -6.92 11.99 3.00
CA GLU A 32 -8.02 11.03 2.84
C GLU A 32 -7.50 9.58 2.95
N ALA A 33 -6.37 9.26 2.31
CA ALA A 33 -5.75 7.94 2.41
C ALA A 33 -5.27 7.61 3.84
N LYS A 34 -4.73 8.60 4.57
CA LYS A 34 -4.39 8.50 5.99
C LYS A 34 -5.62 8.17 6.83
N GLU A 35 -6.72 8.88 6.61
CA GLU A 35 -7.97 8.67 7.34
C GLU A 35 -8.60 7.31 7.05
N VAL A 36 -8.56 6.85 5.79
CA VAL A 36 -8.98 5.50 5.40
C VAL A 36 -8.13 4.45 6.11
N ALA A 37 -6.81 4.61 6.11
CA ALA A 37 -5.90 3.70 6.82
C ALA A 37 -6.24 3.64 8.32
N ARG A 38 -6.46 4.80 8.95
CA ARG A 38 -6.76 4.93 10.38
C ARG A 38 -8.09 4.26 10.76
N LYS A 39 -9.14 4.48 9.97
CA LYS A 39 -10.51 4.06 10.30
C LYS A 39 -10.81 2.63 9.88
N GLU A 40 -10.26 2.20 8.75
CA GLU A 40 -10.67 0.95 8.12
C GLU A 40 -9.63 -0.16 8.19
N SER A 41 -8.35 0.13 8.43
CA SER A 41 -7.35 -0.95 8.50
C SER A 41 -7.61 -1.87 9.68
N THR A 42 -7.57 -3.18 9.43
CA THR A 42 -7.61 -4.18 10.52
C THR A 42 -6.21 -4.65 10.93
N ASP A 43 -5.17 -4.24 10.20
CA ASP A 43 -3.78 -4.48 10.59
C ASP A 43 -3.24 -3.27 11.36
N LYS A 44 -3.24 -3.36 12.69
CA LYS A 44 -2.76 -2.28 13.56
C LYS A 44 -1.23 -2.06 13.49
N ARG A 45 -0.46 -3.00 12.93
CA ARG A 45 1.01 -2.86 12.83
C ARG A 45 1.38 -2.16 11.54
N SER A 46 0.82 -2.64 10.43
CA SER A 46 1.18 -2.18 9.10
C SER A 46 -0.03 -1.55 8.41
N SER A 47 -0.82 -0.74 9.12
CA SER A 47 -1.98 -0.02 8.57
C SER A 47 -1.61 0.81 7.33
N THR A 48 -2.29 0.54 6.23
CA THR A 48 -2.19 1.27 4.96
C THR A 48 -3.59 1.59 4.45
N GLY A 49 -3.68 2.66 3.67
CA GLY A 49 -4.92 3.14 3.06
C GLY A 49 -4.66 3.61 1.65
N ALA A 50 -5.57 3.32 0.75
CA ALA A 50 -5.48 3.69 -0.65
C ALA A 50 -6.74 4.44 -1.07
N VAL A 51 -6.55 5.51 -1.82
CA VAL A 51 -7.61 6.34 -2.40
C VAL A 51 -7.36 6.44 -3.90
N ILE A 52 -8.38 6.14 -4.71
CA ILE A 52 -8.36 6.28 -6.16
C ILE A 52 -9.19 7.49 -6.53
N VAL A 53 -8.56 8.41 -7.23
CA VAL A 53 -9.10 9.71 -7.65
C VAL A 53 -9.25 9.71 -9.16
N ARG A 54 -10.40 10.16 -9.66
CA ARG A 54 -10.62 10.36 -11.08
C ARG A 54 -10.00 11.67 -11.54
N GLY A 55 -9.23 11.62 -12.63
CA GLY A 55 -8.42 12.74 -13.09
C GLY A 55 -9.22 13.95 -13.60
N ARG A 56 -10.34 13.74 -14.32
CA ARG A 56 -11.09 14.83 -14.97
C ARG A 56 -11.75 15.81 -14.00
N ASP A 57 -12.10 15.35 -12.81
CA ASP A 57 -12.89 16.12 -11.82
C ASP A 57 -12.32 16.02 -10.40
N SER A 58 -11.20 15.32 -10.20
CA SER A 58 -10.54 15.20 -8.90
C SER A 58 -11.43 14.58 -7.82
N VAL A 59 -12.36 13.70 -8.21
CA VAL A 59 -13.29 13.03 -7.29
C VAL A 59 -12.73 11.69 -6.84
N VAL A 60 -12.85 11.38 -5.54
CA VAL A 60 -12.55 10.06 -5.00
C VAL A 60 -13.62 9.08 -5.46
N VAL A 61 -13.23 8.09 -6.27
CA VAL A 61 -14.15 7.09 -6.83
C VAL A 61 -14.07 5.74 -6.13
N SER A 62 -12.93 5.45 -5.48
CA SER A 62 -12.76 4.24 -4.68
C SER A 62 -11.75 4.48 -3.57
N LYS A 63 -11.93 3.78 -2.45
CA LYS A 63 -11.01 3.76 -1.32
C LYS A 63 -11.18 2.47 -0.52
N ASP A 64 -10.08 1.97 0.03
CA ASP A 64 -10.04 0.83 0.94
C ASP A 64 -8.73 0.84 1.75
N ALA A 65 -8.68 0.04 2.81
CA ALA A 65 -7.51 -0.15 3.67
C ALA A 65 -7.09 -1.62 3.70
N ASN A 66 -5.85 -1.88 4.12
CA ASN A 66 -5.39 -3.25 4.24
C ASN A 66 -6.12 -4.01 5.35
N LYS A 67 -6.27 -5.33 5.15
CA LYS A 67 -6.96 -6.20 6.10
C LYS A 67 -6.05 -7.32 6.57
N ALA A 68 -5.81 -7.43 7.87
CA ALA A 68 -5.11 -8.58 8.43
C ALA A 68 -5.92 -9.86 8.19
N PRO A 69 -5.29 -10.98 7.77
CA PRO A 69 -5.98 -12.26 7.60
C PRO A 69 -6.38 -12.89 8.95
N LEU A 70 -5.67 -12.52 10.02
CA LEU A 70 -5.95 -12.96 11.39
C LEU A 70 -6.23 -11.74 12.26
N THR A 71 -7.34 -11.79 13.01
CA THR A 71 -7.76 -10.72 13.93
C THR A 71 -7.67 -11.14 15.40
N SER A 72 -7.80 -12.43 15.71
CA SER A 72 -7.65 -12.97 17.07
C SER A 72 -6.20 -12.93 17.53
N GLU A 73 -5.96 -12.36 18.71
CA GLU A 73 -4.62 -12.25 19.31
C GLU A 73 -3.96 -13.63 19.53
N GLY A 74 -4.73 -14.63 19.95
CA GLY A 74 -4.25 -16.00 20.11
C GLY A 74 -3.74 -16.58 18.78
N LEU A 75 -4.50 -16.40 17.69
CA LEU A 75 -4.11 -16.87 16.35
C LEU A 75 -2.92 -16.09 15.80
N ILE A 76 -2.84 -14.77 16.03
CA ILE A 76 -1.69 -13.95 15.64
C ILE A 76 -0.42 -14.43 16.36
N ASN A 77 -0.51 -14.71 17.67
CA ASN A 77 0.63 -15.20 18.45
C ASN A 77 1.05 -16.62 18.04
N LEU A 78 0.09 -17.50 17.75
CA LEU A 78 0.36 -18.82 17.20
C LEU A 78 1.06 -18.72 15.84
N HIS A 79 0.54 -17.88 14.94
CA HIS A 79 1.12 -17.66 13.62
C HIS A 79 2.54 -17.08 13.70
N LYS A 80 2.83 -16.15 14.62
CA LYS A 80 4.19 -15.63 14.81
C LYS A 80 5.21 -16.74 15.12
N LYS A 81 4.82 -17.73 15.91
CA LYS A 81 5.66 -18.86 16.33
C LYS A 81 5.76 -19.95 15.25
N TYR A 82 4.65 -20.24 14.58
CA TYR A 82 4.51 -21.42 13.71
C TYR A 82 4.17 -21.07 12.25
N CYS A 83 4.58 -19.90 11.78
CA CYS A 83 4.43 -19.54 10.37
C CYS A 83 5.27 -20.49 9.50
N ILE A 84 4.61 -21.40 8.79
CA ILE A 84 5.26 -22.41 7.93
C ILE A 84 6.19 -21.74 6.90
N ARG A 85 5.81 -20.58 6.36
CA ARG A 85 6.67 -19.83 5.43
C ARG A 85 7.98 -19.38 6.07
N ARG A 86 7.96 -18.94 7.33
CA ARG A 86 9.17 -18.55 8.06
C ARG A 86 10.04 -19.76 8.38
N ILE A 87 9.42 -20.86 8.83
CA ILE A 87 10.11 -22.12 9.13
C ILE A 87 10.82 -22.64 7.88
N LEU A 88 10.20 -22.53 6.70
CA LEU A 88 10.77 -22.96 5.42
C LEU A 88 11.64 -21.89 4.72
N GLY A 89 11.91 -20.75 5.36
CA GLY A 89 12.74 -19.68 4.76
C GLY A 89 12.17 -19.07 3.47
N ILE A 90 10.85 -19.12 3.27
CA ILE A 90 10.20 -18.63 2.06
C ILE A 90 10.14 -17.09 2.09
N PRO A 91 10.64 -16.40 1.06
CA PRO A 91 10.65 -14.94 1.04
C PRO A 91 9.23 -14.34 0.94
N SER A 92 9.12 -13.07 1.33
CA SER A 92 7.93 -12.24 1.11
C SER A 92 7.55 -12.22 -0.38
N GLY A 93 6.25 -12.08 -0.69
CA GLY A 93 5.79 -12.12 -2.09
C GLY A 93 5.62 -13.52 -2.69
N LYS A 94 5.93 -14.61 -1.97
CA LYS A 94 5.88 -15.99 -2.51
C LYS A 94 5.13 -16.97 -1.61
N LYS A 95 4.43 -17.92 -2.24
CA LYS A 95 3.81 -19.10 -1.61
C LYS A 95 2.87 -18.79 -0.43
N TYR A 96 2.08 -17.72 -0.52
CA TYR A 96 1.13 -17.34 0.54
C TYR A 96 0.07 -18.42 0.84
N TRP A 97 -0.29 -19.24 -0.15
CA TRP A 97 -1.20 -20.39 0.04
C TRP A 97 -0.71 -21.42 1.06
N LEU A 98 0.59 -21.46 1.37
CA LEU A 98 1.14 -22.36 2.39
C LEU A 98 0.83 -21.92 3.82
N CYS A 99 0.42 -20.67 4.03
CA CYS A 99 0.13 -20.17 5.36
C CYS A 99 -0.97 -19.09 5.30
N PRO A 100 -2.24 -19.44 5.59
CA PRO A 100 -3.36 -18.50 5.50
C PRO A 100 -3.25 -17.35 6.51
N GLY A 101 -2.41 -17.48 7.55
CA GLY A 101 -2.11 -16.41 8.48
C GLY A 101 -1.21 -15.29 7.92
N CYS A 102 -0.62 -15.48 6.74
CA CYS A 102 0.18 -14.47 6.07
C CYS A 102 -0.70 -13.59 5.18
N ALA A 103 -0.58 -12.26 5.33
CA ALA A 103 -1.29 -11.31 4.48
C ALA A 103 -0.75 -11.37 3.04
N ALA A 104 -1.57 -11.89 2.12
CA ALA A 104 -1.27 -11.90 0.68
C ALA A 104 -1.59 -10.54 0.03
N GLY A 105 -1.15 -10.35 -1.21
CA GLY A 105 -1.31 -9.07 -1.92
C GLY A 105 -2.77 -8.62 -2.08
N ASP A 106 -3.72 -9.54 -2.09
CA ASP A 106 -5.16 -9.23 -2.19
C ASP A 106 -5.77 -8.63 -0.92
N HIS A 107 -5.03 -8.66 0.18
CA HIS A 107 -5.37 -8.00 1.43
C HIS A 107 -4.83 -6.56 1.53
N HIS A 108 -3.98 -6.13 0.60
CA HIS A 108 -3.37 -4.80 0.61
C HIS A 108 -4.37 -3.72 0.16
N ALA A 109 -4.16 -2.49 0.60
CA ALA A 109 -5.09 -1.39 0.36
C ALA A 109 -5.24 -1.09 -1.14
N GLU A 110 -4.13 -1.06 -1.88
CA GLU A 110 -4.07 -0.77 -3.32
C GLU A 110 -4.90 -1.79 -4.11
N TYR A 111 -4.63 -3.08 -3.86
CA TYR A 111 -5.33 -4.17 -4.52
C TYR A 111 -6.84 -4.10 -4.25
N ARG A 112 -7.21 -3.88 -2.99
CA ARG A 112 -8.62 -3.82 -2.57
C ARG A 112 -9.35 -2.62 -3.17
N ALA A 113 -8.74 -1.43 -3.15
CA ALA A 113 -9.31 -0.23 -3.75
C ALA A 113 -9.50 -0.38 -5.26
N SER A 114 -8.51 -0.95 -5.98
CA SER A 114 -8.61 -1.23 -7.41
C SER A 114 -9.67 -2.30 -7.71
N LYS A 115 -9.69 -3.41 -6.97
CA LYS A 115 -10.72 -4.46 -7.11
C LYS A 115 -12.13 -3.91 -6.86
N LYS A 116 -12.29 -3.04 -5.87
CA LYS A 116 -13.57 -2.38 -5.55
C LYS A 116 -14.04 -1.50 -6.72
N LEU A 117 -13.15 -0.70 -7.32
CA LEU A 117 -13.46 0.13 -8.48
C LEU A 117 -13.83 -0.73 -9.71
N ILE A 118 -13.07 -1.79 -9.98
CA ILE A 118 -13.39 -2.74 -11.07
C ILE A 118 -14.79 -3.34 -10.88
N LYS A 119 -15.12 -3.76 -9.65
CA LYS A 119 -16.44 -4.34 -9.33
C LYS A 119 -17.58 -3.32 -9.49
N GLN A 120 -17.36 -2.07 -9.12
CA GLN A 120 -18.34 -0.99 -9.28
C GLN A 120 -18.54 -0.60 -10.74
N GLY A 121 -17.56 -0.87 -11.59
CA GLY A 121 -17.50 -0.38 -12.95
C GLY A 121 -16.97 1.04 -13.00
N PHE A 122 -16.29 1.37 -14.09
CA PHE A 122 -15.80 2.70 -14.38
C PHE A 122 -15.79 2.93 -15.89
N ASP A 123 -15.84 4.19 -16.30
CA ASP A 123 -15.68 4.55 -17.71
C ASP A 123 -14.24 4.30 -18.14
N LYS A 124 -14.03 3.50 -19.19
CA LYS A 124 -12.69 3.16 -19.68
C LYS A 124 -11.94 4.35 -20.28
N SER A 125 -12.65 5.44 -20.61
CA SER A 125 -12.04 6.70 -21.05
C SER A 125 -11.52 7.54 -19.87
N ASP A 126 -11.99 7.27 -18.64
CA ASP A 126 -11.47 7.93 -17.44
C ASP A 126 -10.02 7.51 -17.17
N GLN A 127 -9.25 8.44 -16.62
CA GLN A 127 -7.92 8.19 -16.07
C GLN A 127 -7.97 8.40 -14.57
N PHE A 128 -7.20 7.61 -13.83
CA PHE A 128 -7.19 7.65 -12.37
C PHE A 128 -5.79 7.87 -11.81
N ASP A 129 -5.73 8.41 -10.61
CA ASP A 129 -4.53 8.51 -9.79
C ASP A 129 -4.78 7.79 -8.47
N LEU A 130 -3.78 7.08 -7.95
CA LEU A 130 -3.87 6.40 -6.66
C LEU A 130 -2.98 7.09 -5.64
N TYR A 131 -3.50 7.32 -4.44
CA TYR A 131 -2.79 7.89 -3.30
C TYR A 131 -2.68 6.83 -2.20
N LEU A 132 -1.46 6.56 -1.73
CA LEU A 132 -1.16 5.49 -0.79
C LEU A 132 -0.52 6.04 0.49
N TRP A 133 -1.20 5.80 1.61
CA TRP A 133 -0.70 6.09 2.95
C TRP A 133 -0.15 4.84 3.64
N GLY A 134 0.88 5.02 4.47
CA GLY A 134 1.44 3.96 5.33
C GLY A 134 2.38 3.00 4.60
N HIS A 135 2.66 3.27 3.33
CA HIS A 135 3.63 2.54 2.52
C HIS A 135 4.37 3.49 1.56
N TRP A 136 5.47 3.01 0.98
CA TRP A 136 6.38 3.82 0.13
C TRP A 136 6.61 3.23 -1.27
N TRP A 137 5.96 2.11 -1.55
CA TRP A 137 5.96 1.42 -2.83
C TRP A 137 4.74 0.51 -2.92
N ALA A 138 4.56 -0.26 -3.99
CA ALA A 138 3.50 -1.26 -4.11
C ALA A 138 4.06 -2.58 -4.64
N CYS A 139 3.54 -3.71 -4.13
CA CYS A 139 4.04 -5.03 -4.54
C CYS A 139 3.58 -5.42 -5.96
N LYS A 140 4.17 -6.48 -6.52
CA LYS A 140 3.82 -6.99 -7.86
C LYS A 140 2.33 -7.28 -8.02
N ASP A 141 1.70 -7.89 -7.02
CA ASP A 141 0.27 -8.22 -7.08
C ASP A 141 -0.61 -6.96 -7.06
N CYS A 142 -0.22 -5.95 -6.26
CA CYS A 142 -0.90 -4.66 -6.22
C CYS A 142 -0.77 -3.93 -7.56
N TRP A 143 0.45 -3.87 -8.14
CA TRP A 143 0.65 -3.31 -9.48
C TRP A 143 -0.17 -4.02 -10.54
N GLY A 144 -0.19 -5.36 -10.52
CA GLY A 144 -1.00 -6.14 -11.45
C GLY A 144 -2.47 -5.74 -11.40
N LYS A 145 -3.03 -5.58 -10.20
CA LYS A 145 -4.42 -5.13 -10.02
C LYS A 145 -4.63 -3.66 -10.38
N MET A 146 -3.67 -2.79 -10.08
CA MET A 146 -3.72 -1.37 -10.45
C MET A 146 -3.68 -1.17 -11.97
N ILE A 147 -3.00 -2.03 -12.73
CA ILE A 147 -2.91 -1.96 -14.20
C ILE A 147 -4.24 -2.34 -14.88
N GLU A 148 -5.08 -3.15 -14.24
CA GLU A 148 -6.44 -3.45 -14.75
C GLU A 148 -7.36 -2.21 -14.69
N VAL A 149 -6.99 -1.20 -13.91
CA VAL A 149 -7.60 0.13 -13.88
C VAL A 149 -6.69 1.07 -14.69
N PRO A 150 -7.21 2.06 -15.44
CA PRO A 150 -6.38 3.07 -16.09
C PRO A 150 -5.81 4.08 -15.07
N ILE A 151 -5.09 3.56 -14.06
CA ILE A 151 -4.30 4.35 -13.12
C ILE A 151 -3.06 4.83 -13.86
N ARG A 152 -2.94 6.15 -13.98
CA ARG A 152 -1.80 6.83 -14.59
C ARG A 152 -0.67 6.97 -13.59
N ASN A 153 -0.96 7.53 -12.42
CA ASN A 153 0.03 7.83 -11.39
C ASN A 153 -0.26 7.14 -10.07
N VAL A 154 0.80 6.76 -9.36
CA VAL A 154 0.77 6.31 -7.97
C VAL A 154 1.54 7.31 -7.13
N TYR A 155 0.86 7.91 -6.16
CA TYR A 155 1.39 8.90 -5.23
C TYR A 155 1.59 8.29 -3.85
N VAL A 156 2.78 8.45 -3.29
CA VAL A 156 3.10 8.16 -1.88
C VAL A 156 3.46 9.46 -1.16
N MET A 157 3.51 9.43 0.17
CA MET A 157 3.92 10.60 0.95
C MET A 157 5.41 10.87 0.78
N GLU A 158 5.80 12.13 0.67
CA GLU A 158 7.20 12.57 0.78
C GLU A 158 7.89 11.98 2.01
N GLY A 159 9.10 11.43 1.83
CA GLY A 159 9.87 10.78 2.88
C GLY A 159 9.36 9.41 3.30
N SER A 160 8.33 8.86 2.64
CA SER A 160 7.76 7.55 2.99
C SER A 160 8.78 6.40 2.90
N GLU A 161 9.77 6.49 2.02
CA GLU A 161 10.86 5.51 1.86
C GLU A 161 11.75 5.35 3.11
N VAL A 162 11.69 6.34 4.00
CA VAL A 162 12.27 6.31 5.36
C VAL A 162 11.16 6.03 6.38
N LEU A 163 10.13 6.88 6.39
CA LEU A 163 9.10 6.92 7.43
C LEU A 163 8.24 5.64 7.51
N PHE A 164 8.01 4.96 6.39
CA PHE A 164 7.20 3.74 6.32
C PHE A 164 8.02 2.50 5.92
N ASN A 165 9.35 2.59 5.95
CA ASN A 165 10.23 1.47 5.68
C ASN A 165 10.66 0.81 7.00
N GLU A 166 10.09 -0.35 7.33
CA GLU A 166 10.40 -1.09 8.56
C GLU A 166 11.89 -1.44 8.74
N LYS A 167 12.69 -1.38 7.67
CA LYS A 167 14.14 -1.61 7.72
C LYS A 167 14.95 -0.36 8.04
N ASP A 168 14.36 0.83 7.91
CA ASP A 168 15.05 2.08 8.19
C ASP A 168 14.97 2.39 9.70
N PRO A 169 16.08 2.74 10.38
CA PRO A 169 16.04 3.04 11.81
C PRO A 169 15.18 4.26 12.17
N ASN A 170 14.91 5.17 11.23
CA ASN A 170 14.14 6.40 11.44
C ASN A 170 12.65 6.25 11.09
N ASN A 171 12.18 5.02 10.87
CA ASN A 171 10.79 4.80 10.50
C ASN A 171 9.82 5.12 11.66
N ILE A 172 8.62 5.56 11.31
CA ILE A 172 7.54 5.91 12.24
C ILE A 172 6.37 4.93 12.13
N THR A 173 6.58 3.70 11.66
CA THR A 173 5.48 2.76 11.35
C THR A 173 4.52 2.52 12.52
N LYS A 174 5.01 2.61 13.77
CA LYS A 174 4.24 2.50 15.02
C LYS A 174 3.51 3.79 15.44
N HIS A 175 3.98 4.94 14.97
CA HIS A 175 3.53 6.30 15.32
C HIS A 175 3.00 7.08 14.12
N LYS A 176 2.69 6.39 13.02
CA LYS A 176 2.37 7.02 11.73
C LYS A 176 1.10 7.88 11.75
N PHE A 177 0.24 7.72 12.74
CA PHE A 177 -0.97 8.53 12.86
C PHE A 177 -0.80 9.77 13.73
N ASP A 178 0.28 9.80 14.51
CA ASP A 178 0.66 10.90 15.40
C ASP A 178 1.04 12.17 14.59
#